data_AF-A0A3D5R2I6-F1
#
_entry.id   AF-A0A3D5R2I6-F1
#
_cell.length_a   1.000
_cell.length_b   1.000
_cell.length_c   1.000
_cell.angle_alpha   90.00
_cell.angle_beta   90.00
_cell.angle_gamma   90.00
#
_symmetry.space_group_name_H-M   'P 1'
#
loop_
_entity.id
_entity.type
_entity.pdbx_description
1 polymer ?
#
loop_
_entity_poly.entity_id
_entity_poly.type
_entity_poly.pdbx_seq_one_letter_code
_entity_poly.pdbx_strand_id
1 'polypeptide(L)' 'MLYIGPKGGRALIFHNIWGIRTKDLQGREGRKIIGQAVITTLQPGQELTNIDSSSGSFLDNIAAMSILAPTGRENPAK' A
#
# COMPACT_ATOMS: atom_id res chain seq x y z
N MET A 1 -3.39 4.82 4.02
CA MET A 1 -3.78 3.86 2.97
C MET A 1 -5.28 3.73 3.00
N LEU A 2 -5.95 3.85 1.85
CA LEU A 2 -7.38 3.70 1.69
C LEU A 2 -7.62 2.59 0.67
N TYR A 3 -8.30 1.53 1.07
CA TYR A 3 -8.74 0.50 0.13
C TYR A 3 -9.82 1.07 -0.79
N ILE A 4 -9.64 0.90 -2.10
CA ILE A 4 -10.54 1.47 -3.13
C ILE A 4 -11.18 0.41 -4.02
N GLY A 5 -11.11 -0.86 -3.61
CA GLY A 5 -11.70 -1.98 -4.34
C GLY A 5 -10.68 -2.88 -5.02
N PRO A 6 -11.15 -3.97 -5.66
CA PRO A 6 -10.30 -4.92 -6.35
C PRO A 6 -10.17 -4.61 -7.85
N LYS A 7 -9.06 -5.01 -8.46
CA LYS A 7 -8.89 -5.10 -9.92
C LYS A 7 -8.04 -6.32 -10.26
N GLY A 8 -8.55 -7.20 -11.13
CA GLY A 8 -7.82 -8.40 -11.56
C GLY A 8 -7.39 -9.30 -10.40
N GLY A 9 -8.25 -9.48 -9.39
CA GLY A 9 -7.96 -10.30 -8.20
C GLY A 9 -7.00 -9.67 -7.19
N ARG A 10 -6.58 -8.41 -7.38
CA ARG A 10 -5.70 -7.69 -6.45
C ARG A 10 -6.42 -6.51 -5.79
N ALA A 11 -6.21 -6.32 -4.49
CA ALA A 11 -6.68 -5.14 -3.78
C ALA A 11 -5.90 -3.90 -4.24
N LEU A 12 -6.63 -2.82 -4.56
CA LEU A 12 -6.05 -1.52 -4.85
C LEU A 12 -6.16 -0.61 -3.64
N ILE A 13 -5.09 0.13 -3.38
CA ILE A 13 -5.00 1.09 -2.29
C ILE A 13 -4.56 2.46 -2.81
N PHE A 14 -5.19 3.52 -2.30
CA PHE A 14 -4.73 4.89 -2.44
C PHE A 14 -3.93 5.30 -1.20
N HIS A 15 -2.76 5.88 -1.39
CA HIS A 15 -1.89 6.34 -0.30
C HIS A 15 -0.82 7.32 -0.77
N ASN A 16 -0.26 8.08 0.16
CA ASN A 16 1.00 8.80 -0.05
C ASN A 16 2.13 7.98 0.57
N ILE A 17 3.19 7.69 -0.19
CA ILE A 17 4.32 6.89 0.26
C ILE A 17 5.64 7.52 -0.13
N TRP A 18 6.63 7.40 0.75
CA TRP A 18 7.99 7.91 0.48
C TRP A 18 8.69 7.13 -0.64
N GLY A 19 8.73 5.80 -0.53
CA GLY A 19 9.33 4.95 -1.54
C GLY A 19 9.47 3.50 -1.09
N ILE A 20 10.01 2.65 -1.96
CA ILE A 20 10.12 1.21 -1.79
C ILE A 20 11.55 0.86 -1.41
N ARG A 21 11.75 0.04 -0.37
CA ARG A 21 13.08 -0.41 0.06
C ARG A 21 13.73 -1.23 -1.06
N THR A 22 14.99 -0.95 -1.36
CA THR A 22 15.78 -1.67 -2.35
C THR A 22 17.10 -2.07 -1.75
N LYS A 23 17.70 -3.14 -2.27
CA LYS A 23 19.03 -3.59 -1.88
C LYS A 23 19.82 -3.90 -3.15
N ASP A 24 21.02 -3.33 -3.27
CA ASP A 24 21.84 -3.58 -4.45
C ASP A 24 22.61 -4.92 -4.36
N LEU A 25 23.37 -5.24 -5.42
CA LEU A 25 24.16 -6.47 -5.49
C LEU A 25 25.28 -6.56 -4.44
N GLN A 26 25.66 -5.43 -3.83
CA GLN A 26 26.63 -5.37 -2.74
C GLN A 26 25.95 -5.39 -1.36
N GLY A 27 24.62 -5.57 -1.31
CA GLY A 27 23.86 -5.60 -0.08
C GLY A 27 23.59 -4.23 0.53
N ARG A 28 23.87 -3.12 -0.19
CA ARG A 28 23.66 -1.77 0.34
C ARG A 28 22.18 -1.40 0.26
N GLU A 29 21.67 -0.86 1.35
CA GLU A 29 20.30 -0.39 1.44
C GLU A 29 20.08 0.87 0.62
N GLY A 30 18.90 0.96 0.01
CA GLY A 30 18.48 2.11 -0.77
C GLY A 30 16.96 2.23 -0.82
N ARG A 31 16.49 3.16 -1.65
CA ARG A 31 15.06 3.37 -1.85
C ARG A 31 14.73 3.81 -3.27
N LYS A 32 13.75 3.14 -3.89
CA LYS A 32 13.06 3.69 -5.06
C LYS A 32 12.07 4.76 -4.58
N ILE A 33 12.40 6.03 -4.81
CA ILE A 33 11.55 7.15 -4.39
C ILE A 33 10.28 7.20 -5.23
N ILE A 34 9.14 7.36 -4.55
CA ILE A 34 7.82 7.65 -5.14
C ILE A 34 7.41 9.06 -4.71
N GLY A 35 7.45 9.33 -3.40
CA GLY A 35 7.35 10.68 -2.83
C GLY A 35 6.03 11.41 -3.11
N GLN A 36 4.95 10.68 -3.41
CA GLN A 36 3.68 11.26 -3.82
C GLN A 36 2.49 10.35 -3.54
N ALA A 37 1.29 10.89 -3.73
CA ALA A 37 0.04 10.15 -3.69
C ALA A 37 -0.10 9.25 -4.93
N VAL A 38 -0.32 7.96 -4.72
CA VAL A 38 -0.40 6.95 -5.77
C VAL A 38 -1.49 5.93 -5.47
N ILE A 39 -1.92 5.21 -6.52
CA ILE A 39 -2.70 4.00 -6.41
C ILE A 39 -1.79 2.82 -6.71
N THR A 40 -1.71 1.85 -5.79
CA THR A 40 -0.90 0.65 -5.95
C THR A 40 -1.67 -0.59 -5.51
N THR A 41 -1.09 -1.76 -5.73
CA THR A 41 -1.53 -2.98 -5.05
C THR A 41 -0.91 -3.04 -3.64
N LEU A 42 -1.24 -4.07 -2.86
CA LEU A 42 -0.54 -4.34 -1.58
C LEU A 42 0.91 -4.82 -1.75
N GLN A 43 1.42 -4.89 -2.97
CA GLN A 43 2.80 -5.30 -3.25
C GLN A 43 3.42 -4.36 -4.29
N PRO A 44 3.59 -3.06 -3.97
CA PRO A 44 4.23 -2.13 -4.87
C PRO A 44 5.71 -2.50 -5.06
N GLY A 45 6.23 -2.33 -6.29
CA GLY A 45 7.64 -2.56 -6.61
C GLY A 45 8.03 -4.01 -6.83
N GLN A 46 7.07 -4.94 -6.92
CA GLN A 46 7.35 -6.34 -7.30
C GLN A 46 8.05 -6.49 -8.65
N GLU A 47 7.90 -5.49 -9.51
CA GLU A 47 8.57 -5.38 -10.80
C GLU A 47 10.06 -4.99 -10.69
N LEU A 48 10.53 -4.53 -9.52
CA LEU A 48 11.91 -4.11 -9.32
C LEU A 48 12.81 -5.32 -9.06
N THR A 49 13.88 -5.43 -9.84
CA THR A 49 14.88 -6.51 -9.70
C THR A 49 15.70 -6.43 -8.42
N ASN A 50 15.75 -5.26 -7.79
CA ASN A 50 16.53 -4.96 -6.59
C ASN A 50 15.65 -4.66 -5.38
N ILE A 51 14.39 -5.10 -5.37
CA ILE A 51 13.50 -4.93 -4.21
C ILE A 51 14.09 -5.63 -2.98
N ASP A 52 14.08 -4.93 -1.84
CA ASP A 52 14.50 -5.55 -0.59
C ASP A 52 13.34 -6.36 0.02
N SER A 53 13.40 -7.67 -0.13
CA SER A 53 12.38 -8.59 0.38
C SER A 53 12.56 -8.95 1.85
N SER A 54 13.67 -8.56 2.48
CA SER A 54 14.03 -8.99 3.85
C SER A 54 13.02 -8.55 4.91
N SER A 55 12.33 -7.43 4.67
CA SER A 55 11.32 -6.86 5.56
C SER A 55 9.88 -7.23 5.17
N GLY A 56 9.68 -8.08 4.16
CA GLY A 56 8.37 -8.35 3.59
C GLY A 56 7.80 -7.19 2.74
N SER A 57 6.72 -7.48 2.01
CA SER A 57 5.93 -6.53 1.24
C SER A 57 4.98 -5.72 2.11
N PHE A 58 4.21 -4.79 1.53
CA PHE A 58 3.18 -4.09 2.32
C PHE A 58 2.12 -5.06 2.82
N LEU A 59 1.75 -6.06 2.01
CA LEU A 59 0.81 -7.11 2.41
C LEU A 59 1.26 -7.82 3.69
N ASP A 60 2.55 -8.17 3.79
CA ASP A 60 3.10 -8.90 4.94
C ASP A 60 3.12 -8.05 6.22
N ASN A 61 3.13 -6.72 6.07
CA ASN A 61 3.25 -5.77 7.17
C ASN A 61 1.93 -5.09 7.56
N ILE A 62 0.83 -5.36 6.86
CA ILE A 62 -0.49 -4.85 7.24
C ILE A 62 -1.06 -5.73 8.35
N ALA A 63 -1.23 -5.16 9.53
CA ALA A 63 -1.77 -5.88 10.68
C ALA A 63 -3.31 -5.99 10.67
N ALA A 64 -4.01 -4.94 10.21
CA ALA A 64 -5.46 -4.88 10.25
C ALA A 64 -6.02 -3.87 9.24
N MET A 65 -7.32 -3.99 8.97
CA MET A 65 -8.11 -3.00 8.24
C MET A 65 -9.14 -2.40 9.19
N SER A 66 -9.30 -1.08 9.14
CA SER A 66 -10.40 -0.39 9.83
C SER A 66 -11.53 -0.10 8.85
N ILE A 67 -12.74 -0.52 9.18
CA ILE A 67 -13.94 -0.27 8.37
C ILE A 67 -14.61 1.00 8.91
N LEU A 68 -14.64 2.03 8.08
CA LEU A 68 -15.33 3.28 8.39
C LEU A 68 -16.83 3.11 8.11
N ALA A 69 -17.63 3.09 9.16
CA ALA A 69 -19.09 3.11 9.06
C ALA A 69 -19.62 4.52 9.40
N PRO A 70 -20.72 4.98 8.77
CA PRO A 70 -21.37 6.22 9.16
C PRO A 70 -21.78 6.17 10.64
N THR A 71 -21.50 7.23 11.39
CA THR A 71 -21.82 7.30 12.83
C THR A 71 -23.22 7.85 13.14
N GLY A 72 -24.03 8.14 12.12
CA GLY A 72 -25.36 8.73 12.28
C GLY A 72 -26.45 7.92 11.59
N ARG A 73 -27.50 7.55 12.34
CA ARG A 73 -28.81 7.31 11.75
C ARG A 73 -29.30 8.66 11.20
N GLU A 74 -29.26 8.85 9.89
CA GLU A 74 -30.10 9.87 9.28
C GLU A 74 -31.54 9.41 9.50
N ASN A 75 -32.24 10.05 10.44
CA ASN A 75 -33.69 9.97 10.48
C ASN A 75 -34.17 10.68 9.21
N PRO A 76 -34.91 10.00 8.30
CA PRO A 76 -35.49 10.70 7.17
C PRO A 76 -36.42 11.78 7.73
N ALA A 77 -36.22 13.02 7.30
CA ALA A 77 -37.10 14.12 7.64
C ALA A 77 -38.54 13.72 7.25
N LYS A 78 -39.43 13.72 8.23
CA LYS A 78 -40.88 13.55 8.03
C LYS A 78 -41.45 14.71 7.24
#